data_AF-A0A8S0RZ63-F1
#
_entry.id   AF-A0A8S0RZ63-F1
#
_cell.length_a   1.000
_cell.length_b   1.000
_cell.length_c   1.000
_cell.angle_alpha   90.00
_cell.angle_beta   90.00
_cell.angle_gamma   90.00
#
_symmetry.space_group_name_H-M   'P 1'
#
loop_
_entity.id
_entity.type
_entity.pdbx_description
1 polymer ?
#
loop_
_entity_poly.entity_id
_entity_poly.type
_entity_poly.pdbx_seq_one_letter_code
_entity_poly.pdbx_strand_id
1 'polypeptide(L)' 'MAEAEKETVVIEKVVAEAEELPKAIVRRLVKDKLSQLSSDSEISVFREALEAFSDSARIFIHYLSAT' A
#
# COMPACT_ATOMS: atom_id res chain seq x y z
N MET A 1 -16.21 8.53 27.51
CA MET A 1 -16.58 7.91 26.22
C MET A 1 -15.89 8.64 25.06
N ALA A 2 -16.07 9.96 24.90
CA ALA A 2 -15.48 10.72 23.79
C ALA A 2 -13.94 10.80 23.74
N GLU A 3 -13.25 10.61 24.87
CA GLU A 3 -11.79 10.74 24.96
C GLU A 3 -11.05 9.49 24.47
N ALA A 4 -11.57 8.31 24.80
CA ALA A 4 -11.03 7.03 24.33
C ALA A 4 -11.22 6.83 22.81
N GLU A 5 -12.34 7.30 22.26
CA GLU A 5 -12.63 7.23 20.82
C GLU A 5 -11.70 8.16 20.01
N LYS A 6 -11.35 9.32 20.58
CA LYS A 6 -10.40 10.26 20.00
C LYS A 6 -8.97 9.73 20.07
N GLU A 7 -8.63 9.03 21.15
CA GLU A 7 -7.33 8.38 21.31
C GLU A 7 -7.14 7.28 20.27
N THR A 8 -8.08 6.35 20.11
CA THR A 8 -8.03 5.27 19.09
C THR A 8 -7.88 5.79 17.66
N VAL A 9 -8.61 6.85 17.29
CA VAL A 9 -8.52 7.46 15.95
C VAL A 9 -7.16 8.13 15.72
N VAL A 10 -6.54 8.67 16.76
CA VAL A 10 -5.19 9.26 16.68
C VAL A 10 -4.13 8.16 16.55
N ILE A 11 -4.27 7.02 17.25
CA ILE A 11 -3.32 5.90 17.09
C ILE A 11 -3.42 5.30 15.68
N GLU A 12 -4.63 5.09 15.16
CA GLU A 12 -4.83 4.60 13.79
C GLU A 12 -4.22 5.56 12.75
N LYS A 13 -4.39 6.88 12.95
CA LYS A 13 -3.84 7.89 12.05
C LYS A 13 -2.31 7.96 12.09
N VAL A 14 -1.72 7.85 13.27
CA VAL A 14 -0.25 7.89 13.44
C VAL A 14 0.40 6.60 12.92
N VAL A 15 -0.27 5.46 13.07
CA VAL A 15 0.14 4.18 12.47
C VAL A 15 0.03 4.25 10.94
N ALA A 16 -1.05 4.83 10.40
CA ALA A 16 -1.23 4.99 8.95
C ALA A 16 -0.19 5.91 8.27
N GLU A 17 0.35 6.93 8.96
CA GLU A 17 1.43 7.79 8.45
C GLU A 17 2.81 7.11 8.55
N ALA A 18 3.05 6.26 9.56
CA ALA A 18 4.30 5.50 9.72
C ALA A 18 4.40 4.27 8.79
N GLU A 19 3.27 3.82 8.23
CA GLU A 19 3.15 2.62 7.38
C GLU A 19 3.01 2.93 5.89
N GLU A 20 3.29 4.17 5.47
CA GLU A 20 3.38 4.48 4.06
C GLU A 20 4.56 3.74 3.42
N LEU A 21 4.24 2.66 2.69
CA LEU A 21 5.20 1.91 1.91
C LEU A 21 5.94 2.84 0.94
N PRO A 22 7.27 2.72 0.82
CA PRO A 22 8.02 3.55 -0.12
C PRO A 22 7.51 3.34 -1.55
N LYS A 23 6.83 4.36 -2.10
CA LYS A 23 6.18 4.29 -3.43
C LYS A 23 7.14 3.88 -4.55
N ALA A 24 8.42 4.23 -4.43
CA ALA A 24 9.47 3.82 -5.37
C ALA A 24 9.68 2.29 -5.39
N ILE A 25 9.63 1.65 -4.22
CA ILE A 25 9.78 0.20 -4.09
C ILE A 25 8.53 -0.49 -4.66
N VAL A 26 7.33 -0.01 -4.29
CA VAL A 26 6.07 -0.52 -4.83
C VAL A 26 6.06 -0.43 -6.36
N ARG A 27 6.44 0.73 -6.92
CA ARG A 27 6.51 0.93 -8.37
C ARG A 27 7.48 -0.03 -9.05
N ARG A 28 8.67 -0.22 -8.46
CA ARG A 28 9.68 -1.15 -9.01
C ARG A 28 9.14 -2.57 -9.04
N LEU A 29 8.54 -3.04 -7.94
CA LEU A 29 7.98 -4.40 -7.85
C LEU A 29 6.83 -4.62 -8.83
N VAL A 30 5.89 -3.68 -8.91
CA VAL A 30 4.76 -3.75 -9.85
C VAL A 30 5.25 -3.83 -11.29
N LYS A 31 6.19 -2.96 -11.69
CA LYS A 31 6.75 -2.97 -13.05
C LYS A 31 7.51 -4.25 -13.37
N ASP A 32 8.36 -4.71 -12.46
CA ASP A 32 9.11 -5.97 -12.62
C ASP A 32 8.14 -7.15 -12.82
N LYS A 33 7.11 -7.25 -11.98
CA LYS A 33 6.13 -8.34 -12.10
C LYS A 33 5.31 -8.26 -13.39
N LEU A 34 4.88 -7.07 -13.78
CA LEU A 34 4.15 -6.88 -15.05
C LEU A 34 5.05 -7.24 -16.24
N SER A 35 6.33 -6.86 -16.22
CA SER A 35 7.28 -7.19 -17.29
C SER A 35 7.51 -8.70 -17.45
N GLN A 36 7.48 -9.45 -16.35
CA GLN A 36 7.59 -10.92 -16.37
C GLN A 36 6.32 -11.59 -16.91
N LEU A 37 5.16 -10.94 -16.77
CA LEU A 37 3.86 -11.49 -17.15
C LEU A 37 3.46 -11.08 -18.57
N SER A 38 3.97 -9.96 -19.07
CA SER A 38 3.77 -9.51 -20.44
C SER A 38 4.77 -10.17 -21.38
N SER A 39 4.32 -10.95 -22.35
CA SER A 39 5.21 -11.57 -23.34
C SER A 39 5.66 -10.61 -24.45
N ASP A 40 4.89 -9.57 -24.76
CA ASP A 40 5.09 -8.78 -25.99
C ASP A 40 4.84 -7.27 -25.87
N SER A 41 4.58 -6.71 -24.67
CA SER A 41 4.30 -5.29 -24.54
C SER A 41 4.69 -4.69 -23.19
N GLU A 42 5.21 -3.46 -23.21
CA GLU A 42 5.47 -2.70 -21.99
C GLU A 42 4.14 -2.23 -21.39
N ILE A 43 3.82 -2.68 -20.17
CA ILE A 43 2.63 -2.24 -19.45
C ILE A 43 2.92 -0.92 -18.73
N SER A 44 2.24 0.14 -19.15
CA SER A 44 2.28 1.43 -18.47
C SER A 44 1.51 1.37 -17.16
N VAL A 45 2.14 1.83 -16.07
CA VAL A 45 1.53 1.92 -14.74
C VAL A 45 1.20 3.38 -14.45
N PHE A 46 -0.08 3.69 -14.42
CA PHE A 46 -0.59 5.02 -14.07
C PHE A 46 -0.45 5.30 -12.58
N ARG A 47 -0.53 6.57 -12.20
CA ARG A 47 -0.34 7.02 -10.82
C ARG A 47 -1.39 6.43 -9.89
N GLU A 48 -2.64 6.42 -10.31
CA GLU A 48 -3.80 5.95 -9.57
C GLU A 48 -3.70 4.44 -9.32
N ALA A 49 -3.22 3.68 -10.31
CA ALA A 49 -2.94 2.26 -10.15
C ALA A 49 -1.84 2.01 -9.11
N LEU A 50 -0.77 2.81 -9.13
CA LEU A 50 0.32 2.71 -8.16
C LEU A 50 -0.14 3.07 -6.73
N GLU A 51 -1.01 4.07 -6.58
CA GLU A 51 -1.64 4.42 -5.30
C GLU A 51 -2.51 3.26 -4.80
N ALA A 52 -3.37 2.70 -5.66
CA ALA A 52 -4.18 1.52 -5.32
C ALA A 52 -3.35 0.29 -4.92
N PHE A 53 -2.22 0.03 -5.57
CA PHE A 53 -1.29 -1.02 -5.16
C PHE A 53 -0.65 -0.76 -3.80
N SER A 54 -0.32 0.50 -3.50
CA SER A 54 0.30 0.89 -2.24
C SER A 54 -0.69 0.70 -1.08
N ASP A 55 -1.93 1.14 -1.25
CA ASP A 55 -2.99 0.99 -0.25
C ASP A 55 -3.36 -0.47 -0.04
N SER A 56 -3.50 -1.24 -1.12
CA SER A 56 -3.81 -2.68 -1.06
C SER A 56 -2.70 -3.47 -0.37
N ALA A 57 -1.43 -3.13 -0.64
CA ALA A 57 -0.29 -3.77 0.01
C ALA A 57 -0.26 -3.48 1.52
N ARG A 58 -0.61 -2.26 1.94
CA ARG A 58 -0.73 -1.93 3.38
C ARG A 58 -1.78 -2.80 4.05
N ILE A 59 -2.99 -2.85 3.50
CA ILE A 59 -4.09 -3.68 4.02
C ILE A 59 -3.66 -5.15 4.11
N PHE A 60 -2.97 -5.66 3.09
CA PHE A 60 -2.50 -7.04 3.06
C PHE A 60 -1.46 -7.35 4.14
N ILE A 61 -0.51 -6.44 4.39
CA ILE A 61 0.50 -6.58 5.45
C ILE A 61 -0.18 -6.63 6.82
N HIS A 62 -1.15 -5.76 7.07
CA HIS A 62 -1.93 -5.80 8.31
C HIS A 62 -2.69 -7.10 8.47
N TYR A 63 -3.36 -7.55 7.41
CA TYR A 63 -4.11 -8.80 7.44
C TYR A 63 -3.23 -9.99 7.82
N LEU A 64 -2.02 -10.08 7.24
CA LEU A 64 -1.07 -11.13 7.59
C LEU A 64 -0.50 -10.96 9.00
N SER A 65 -0.30 -9.73 9.47
CA SER A 65 0.28 -9.46 10.79
C SER A 65 -0.72 -9.59 11.93
N ALA A 66 -2.02 -9.57 11.64
CA ALA A 66 -3.11 -9.77 12.60
C ALA A 66 -3.43 -11.26 12.86
N THR A 67 -2.70 -12.18 12.22
CA THR A 67 -2.71 -13.62 12.51
C THR A 67 -1.59 -13.95 13.49
#